data_AF-B9TLW6-F1
#
_entry.id   AF-B9TLW6-F1
#
_cell.length_a   1.000
_cell.length_b   1.000
_cell.length_c   1.000
_cell.angle_alpha   90.00
_cell.angle_beta   90.00
_cell.angle_gamma   90.00
#
_symmetry.space_group_name_H-M   'P 1'
#
loop_
_entity.id
_entity.type
_entity.pdbx_description
1 polymer ?
#
loop_
_entity_poly.entity_id
_entity_poly.type
_entity_poly.pdbx_seq_one_letter_code
_entity_poly.pdbx_strand_id
1 'polypeptide(L)' 'MRKAGQSLSTCWTVEFEKTYKPSIQVITMGQGSFIKWTVEYEKQNEATPLPTGYMEFLANFNKTVDAYLLQIKANIA' A
#
# COMPACT_ATOMS: atom_id res chain seq x y z
N MET A 1 27.96 -23.04 -34.04
CA MET A 1 26.72 -23.58 -33.44
C MET A 1 26.57 -23.08 -32.00
N ARG A 2 25.63 -22.15 -31.75
CA ARG A 2 25.03 -21.92 -30.43
C ARG A 2 23.55 -21.61 -30.67
N LYS A 3 22.69 -22.28 -29.90
CA LYS A 3 21.25 -22.33 -30.10
C LYS A 3 20.52 -21.10 -29.53
N ALA A 4 19.34 -20.89 -30.12
CA ALA A 4 18.09 -20.37 -29.53
C ALA A 4 18.09 -18.88 -29.15
N GLY A 5 17.20 -18.03 -29.68
CA GLY A 5 15.91 -18.34 -30.29
C GLY A 5 14.88 -18.75 -29.22
N GLN A 6 14.72 -17.92 -28.19
CA GLN A 6 13.48 -17.88 -27.41
C GLN A 6 13.31 -16.46 -26.86
N SER A 7 12.46 -15.70 -27.54
CA SER A 7 11.82 -14.51 -27.02
C SER A 7 11.01 -14.94 -25.80
N LEU A 8 11.50 -14.66 -24.61
CA LEU A 8 10.71 -14.71 -23.40
C LEU A 8 10.05 -13.35 -23.28
N SER A 9 8.81 -13.26 -23.76
CA SER A 9 7.96 -12.08 -23.61
C SER A 9 7.82 -11.75 -22.12
N THR A 10 8.45 -10.64 -21.73
CA THR A 10 8.06 -9.77 -20.61
C THR A 10 7.46 -10.51 -19.41
N CYS A 11 8.30 -11.21 -18.65
CA CYS A 11 8.00 -11.45 -17.24
C CYS A 11 8.05 -10.08 -16.57
N TRP A 12 6.88 -9.57 -16.20
CA TRP A 12 6.66 -8.23 -15.67
C TRP A 12 7.64 -7.92 -14.56
N THR A 13 8.72 -7.21 -14.91
CA THR A 13 9.54 -6.53 -13.91
C THR A 13 8.65 -5.41 -13.43
N VAL A 14 8.04 -5.61 -12.26
CA VAL A 14 7.40 -4.51 -11.58
C VAL A 14 8.55 -3.64 -11.09
N GLU A 15 8.95 -2.70 -11.95
CA GLU A 15 9.85 -1.60 -11.61
C GLU A 15 9.08 -0.73 -10.63
N PHE A 16 9.09 -1.15 -9.37
CA PHE A 16 8.51 -0.39 -8.29
C PHE A 16 9.26 0.94 -8.20
N GLU A 17 8.46 1.98 -8.01
CA GLU A 17 8.82 3.37 -7.79
C GLU A 17 10.17 3.54 -7.10
N LYS A 18 10.99 4.45 -7.63
CA LYS A 18 12.36 4.72 -7.14
C LYS A 18 12.37 5.13 -5.67
N THR A 19 11.24 5.62 -5.15
CA THR A 19 11.00 5.91 -3.75
C THR A 19 9.49 5.82 -3.45
N TYR A 20 9.13 5.07 -2.40
CA TYR A 20 7.78 5.00 -1.82
C TYR A 20 7.87 5.24 -0.31
N LYS A 21 7.22 6.29 0.18
CA LYS A 21 7.30 6.72 1.59
C LYS A 21 5.90 6.92 2.16
N PRO A 22 5.34 5.90 2.84
CA PRO A 22 4.09 6.06 3.57
C PRO A 22 4.34 6.76 4.91
N SER A 23 3.48 7.73 5.22
CA SER A 23 3.47 8.45 6.49
C SER A 23 2.08 8.35 7.10
N ILE A 24 2.03 8.05 8.40
CA ILE A 24 0.80 7.93 9.17
C ILE A 24 0.74 9.05 10.19
N GLN A 25 -0.37 9.78 10.20
CA GLN A 25 -0.68 10.74 11.24
C GLN A 25 -1.97 10.34 11.94
N VAL A 26 -1.88 10.13 13.26
CA VAL A 26 -3.05 9.85 14.10
C VAL A 26 -3.47 11.16 14.76
N ILE A 27 -4.72 11.56 14.53
CA ILE A 27 -5.32 12.77 15.07
C ILE A 27 -6.39 12.34 16.06
N THR A 28 -6.24 12.68 17.33
CA THR A 28 -7.24 12.37 18.37
C THR A 28 -8.36 13.40 18.35
N MET A 29 -9.62 12.92 18.37
CA MET A 29 -10.82 13.76 18.38
C MET A 29 -11.81 13.24 19.41
N GLY A 30 -11.76 13.81 20.62
CA GLY A 30 -12.70 13.48 21.69
C GLY A 30 -12.75 11.98 22.00
N GLN A 31 -13.89 11.34 21.70
CA GLN A 31 -14.11 9.90 21.94
C GLN A 31 -13.47 8.97 20.88
N GLY A 32 -12.84 9.52 19.84
CA GLY A 32 -12.26 8.73 18.75
C GLY A 32 -10.91 9.25 18.26
N SER A 33 -10.39 8.60 17.23
CA SER A 33 -9.19 9.00 16.51
C SER A 33 -9.42 8.88 15.00
N PHE A 34 -8.78 9.76 14.25
CA PHE A 34 -8.77 9.75 12.79
C PHE A 34 -7.35 9.48 12.30
N ILE A 35 -7.20 8.57 11.35
CA ILE A 35 -5.90 8.23 10.77
C ILE A 35 -5.81 8.86 9.39
N LYS A 36 -4.80 9.71 9.19
CA LYS A 36 -4.44 10.27 7.89
C LYS A 36 -3.24 9.52 7.35
N TRP A 37 -3.42 8.86 6.21
CA TRP A 37 -2.34 8.28 5.42
C TRP A 37 -1.91 9.27 4.35
N THR A 38 -0.61 9.55 4.29
CA THR A 38 0.02 10.31 3.22
C THR A 38 1.04 9.40 2.55
N VAL A 39 0.99 9.29 1.24
CA VAL A 39 1.94 8.49 0.46
C VAL A 39 2.65 9.41 -0.50
N GLU A 40 3.95 9.55 -0.29
CA GLU A 40 4.84 10.25 -1.22
C GLU A 40 5.53 9.22 -2.10
N TYR A 41 5.44 9.38 -3.41
CA TYR A 41 6.02 8.45 -4.37
C TYR A 41 6.65 9.20 -5.54
N GLU A 42 7.73 8.64 -6.08
CA GLU A 42 8.38 9.11 -7.31
C GLU A 42 8.24 8.04 -8.38
N LYS A 43 7.55 8.38 -9.47
CA LYS A 43 7.42 7.50 -10.62
C LYS A 43 8.78 7.29 -11.26
N GLN A 44 9.09 6.05 -11.61
CA GLN A 44 10.31 5.73 -12.36
C GLN A 44 10.22 6.18 -13.82
N ASN A 45 9.00 6.16 -14.40
CA ASN A 45 8.69 6.67 -15.74
C ASN A 45 7.20 7.05 -15.83
N GLU A 46 6.79 7.77 -16.89
CA GLU A 46 5.37 8.16 -17.08
C GLU A 46 4.42 6.96 -17.25
N ALA A 47 4.96 5.83 -17.73
CA ALA A 47 4.22 4.58 -17.89
C ALA A 47 3.96 3.85 -16.56
N THR A 48 4.58 4.29 -15.46
CA THR A 48 4.38 3.69 -14.14
C THR A 48 2.95 3.99 -13.68
N PRO A 49 2.11 2.95 -13.48
CA PRO A 49 0.74 3.15 -13.03
C PRO A 49 0.74 3.80 -11.65
N LEU A 50 -0.30 4.58 -11.38
CA LEU A 50 -0.49 5.15 -10.05
C LEU A 50 -0.57 4.02 -9.00
N PRO A 51 -0.07 4.21 -7.77
CA PRO A 51 -0.10 3.21 -6.72
C PRO A 51 -1.51 3.04 -6.11
N THR A 52 -2.56 3.04 -6.93
CA THR A 52 -3.97 2.90 -6.50
C THR A 52 -4.23 1.55 -5.84
N GLY A 53 -3.61 0.47 -6.32
CA GLY A 53 -3.70 -0.85 -5.68
C GLY A 53 -3.15 -0.86 -4.25
N TYR A 54 -2.09 -0.08 -3.97
CA TYR A 54 -1.54 0.06 -2.63
C TYR A 54 -2.48 0.84 -1.70
N MET A 55 -3.19 1.84 -2.24
CA MET A 55 -4.18 2.61 -1.48
C MET A 55 -5.40 1.75 -1.09
N GLU A 56 -5.87 0.87 -1.98
CA GLU A 56 -6.94 -0.09 -1.65
C GLU A 56 -6.50 -1.10 -0.59
N PHE A 57 -5.27 -1.61 -0.70
CA PHE A 57 -4.69 -2.47 0.33
C PHE A 57 -4.64 -1.77 1.69
N LEU A 58 -4.13 -0.54 1.75
CA LEU A 58 -4.08 0.25 2.99
C LEU A 58 -5.48 0.49 3.56
N ALA A 59 -6.48 0.78 2.73
CA ALA A 59 -7.85 0.97 3.18
C ALA A 59 -8.42 -0.31 3.84
N ASN A 60 -8.20 -1.48 3.24
CA ASN A 60 -8.66 -2.76 3.78
C ASN A 60 -7.88 -3.19 5.04
N PHE A 61 -6.57 -2.94 5.05
CA PHE A 61 -5.72 -3.18 6.22
C PHE A 61 -6.21 -2.36 7.42
N ASN A 62 -6.44 -1.05 7.24
CA ASN A 62 -6.93 -0.18 8.32
C ASN A 62 -8.28 -0.66 8.88
N LYS A 63 -9.23 -1.04 8.02
CA LYS A 63 -10.53 -1.57 8.47
C LYS A 63 -10.39 -2.85 9.31
N THR A 64 -9.49 -3.74 8.90
CA THR A 64 -9.24 -4.99 9.61
C THR A 64 -8.62 -4.73 10.98
N VAL A 65 -7.62 -3.84 11.04
CA VAL A 65 -6.98 -3.44 12.30
C VAL A 65 -7.99 -2.77 13.24
N ASP A 66 -8.79 -1.84 12.72
CA ASP A 66 -9.82 -1.14 13.52
C ASP A 66 -10.85 -2.12 14.10
N ALA A 67 -11.36 -3.04 13.27
CA ALA A 67 -12.30 -4.08 13.72
C ALA A 67 -11.69 -4.98 14.80
N TYR A 68 -10.43 -5.39 14.64
CA TYR A 68 -9.73 -6.23 15.62
C TYR A 68 -9.52 -5.51 16.96
N LEU A 69 -9.09 -4.25 16.93
CA LEU A 69 -8.88 -3.46 18.14
C LEU A 69 -10.21 -3.17 18.87
N LEU A 70 -11.29 -2.89 18.14
CA LEU A 70 -12.63 -2.73 18.71
C LEU A 70 -13.14 -4.02 19.33
N GLN A 71 -12.91 -5.17 18.68
CA GLN A 71 -13.27 -6.48 19.23
C GLN A 71 -12.51 -6.76 20.53
N ILE A 72 -11.20 -6.48 20.57
CA ILE A 72 -10.40 -6.62 21.80
C ILE A 72 -10.98 -5.74 22.91
N LYS A 73 -11.25 -4.46 22.62
CA LYS A 73 -11.82 -3.53 23.61
C LYS A 73 -13.15 -4.05 24.18
N ALA A 74 -14.00 -4.65 23.35
CA ALA A 74 -15.27 -5.24 23.77
C ALA A 74 -15.11 -6.50 24.63
N ASN A 75 -14.01 -7.24 24.48
CA ASN A 75 -13.77 -8.47 25.24
C ASN A 75 -13.13 -8.22 26.62
N ILE A 76 -12.60 -7.02 26.86
CA ILE A 76 -11.90 -6.65 28.11
C ILE A 76 -12.73 -5.63 28.93
N ALA A 77 -13.80 -5.08 28.36
CA ALA A 77 -14.74 -4.17 29.02
C ALA A 77 -15.90 -4.94 29.67
#